data_AF-A0AAD7RYB2-F1
#
_entry.id   AF-A0AAD7RYB2-F1
#
_cell.length_a   1.000
_cell.length_b   1.000
_cell.length_c   1.000
_cell.angle_alpha   90.00
_cell.angle_beta   90.00
_cell.angle_gamma   90.00
#
_symmetry.space_group_name_H-M   'P 1'
#
loop_
_entity.id
_entity.type
_entity.pdbx_description
1 polymer ?
#
loop_
_entity_poly.entity_id
_entity_poly.type
_entity_poly.pdbx_seq_one_letter_code
_entity_poly.pdbx_strand_id
1 'polypeptide(L)'
;MNFLNNFEKGEYVGFKKPSSEEYIYAVIVEQVKNSFNQGGLCSRKYEIQIGKEEFIKVSALDLYQFKREKRSSYTVGNSCREIVLLQGAAESTPPPVKDLPQSLEEIKREIDKCLQEIWTLSEEERCKGIRRLYLRWHPDKNLDCTDLATEACKYLQNKIAELQRGGKTGHRHSGTNQGSSPWSSAYRDFFRQWDEEAFRHRRGRERFYKHHSSQQYNFWTFHEDRSSRPRPNPKEAQRWHRQAECDLNAAHNDTGGQSTEWGLFKVHQAVEKALIGAEYKSTGQHPTNSNITSLAQQLSHISPKLRTLPSMVARLKQLGVDAKKTQYPNYHTSPGIPNDQFNSQDLIQALDLASDLLIEIDLYICE
;
A
#
# COMPACT_ATOMS: atom_id res chain seq x y z
N MET A 1 29.64 1.62 6.78
CA MET A 1 28.26 2.11 6.51
C MET A 1 27.68 1.32 5.35
N ASN A 2 26.48 0.78 5.48
CA ASN A 2 25.88 -0.11 4.46
C ASN A 2 24.99 0.70 3.51
N PHE A 3 25.14 0.51 2.20
CA PHE A 3 24.33 1.21 1.20
C PHE A 3 22.89 0.66 1.06
N LEU A 4 22.64 -0.49 1.68
CA LEU A 4 21.32 -1.10 1.83
C LEU A 4 20.83 -0.94 3.27
N ASN A 5 19.55 -0.59 3.37
CA ASN A 5 18.88 -0.52 4.67
C ASN A 5 18.54 -1.95 5.11
N ASN A 6 18.61 -2.21 6.42
CA ASN A 6 18.01 -3.41 6.98
C ASN A 6 16.51 -3.17 7.14
N PHE A 7 15.71 -4.19 6.86
CA PHE A 7 14.25 -4.15 6.99
C PHE A 7 13.79 -5.10 8.09
N GLU A 8 12.88 -4.64 8.92
CA GLU A 8 12.30 -5.43 10.02
C GLU A 8 10.90 -5.95 9.64
N LYS A 9 10.50 -7.08 10.25
CA LYS A 9 9.15 -7.62 10.07
C LYS A 9 8.11 -6.60 10.57
N GLY A 10 7.10 -6.33 9.77
CA GLY A 10 6.05 -5.34 10.02
C GLY A 10 6.43 -3.91 9.62
N GLU A 11 7.63 -3.68 9.07
CA GLU A 11 8.04 -2.35 8.62
C GLU A 11 7.35 -1.95 7.31
N TYR A 12 6.88 -0.70 7.23
CA TYR A 12 6.36 -0.12 6.00
C TYR A 12 7.51 0.29 5.08
N VAL A 13 7.43 -0.10 3.82
CA VAL A 13 8.44 0.15 2.80
C VAL A 13 7.78 0.61 1.49
N GLY A 14 8.54 1.37 0.70
CA GLY A 14 8.19 1.65 -0.69
C GLY A 14 8.76 0.55 -1.58
N PHE A 15 7.89 -0.17 -2.29
CA PHE A 15 8.27 -1.16 -3.30
C PHE A 15 8.26 -0.50 -4.68
N LYS A 16 9.39 -0.54 -5.40
CA LYS A 16 9.46 -0.10 -6.79
C LYS A 16 9.13 -1.28 -7.72
N LYS A 17 8.03 -1.18 -8.47
CA LYS A 17 7.69 -2.19 -9.49
C LYS A 17 8.73 -2.17 -10.62
N PRO A 18 9.21 -3.33 -11.13
CA PRO A 18 10.16 -3.35 -12.25
C PRO A 18 9.64 -2.70 -13.54
N SER A 19 8.31 -2.77 -13.76
CA SER A 19 7.62 -2.27 -14.95
C SER A 19 7.10 -0.84 -14.83
N SER A 20 7.23 -0.20 -13.65
CA SER A 20 6.70 1.14 -13.40
C SER A 20 7.74 2.01 -12.69
N GLU A 21 7.68 3.32 -12.95
CA GLU A 21 8.47 4.29 -12.19
C GLU A 21 7.86 4.63 -10.82
N GLU A 22 6.69 4.07 -10.51
CA GLU A 22 5.96 4.33 -9.27
C GLU A 22 6.42 3.46 -8.10
N TYR A 23 6.30 4.04 -6.90
CA TYR A 23 6.54 3.36 -5.64
C TYR A 23 5.21 3.03 -4.98
N ILE A 24 5.05 1.79 -4.55
CA ILE A 24 3.84 1.30 -3.91
C ILE A 24 4.13 1.01 -2.44
N TYR A 25 3.16 1.33 -1.57
CA TYR A 25 3.26 0.96 -0.17
C TYR A 25 3.16 -0.55 0.00
N ALA A 26 4.13 -1.09 0.74
CA ALA A 26 4.14 -2.49 1.12
C ALA A 26 4.58 -2.65 2.58
N VAL A 27 4.23 -3.78 3.19
CA VAL A 27 4.65 -4.17 4.54
C VAL A 27 5.55 -5.38 4.45
N ILE A 28 6.67 -5.37 5.15
CA ILE A 28 7.57 -6.52 5.23
C ILE A 28 6.90 -7.61 6.07
N VAL A 29 6.67 -8.78 5.47
CA VAL A 29 6.07 -9.94 6.14
C VAL A 29 7.14 -10.79 6.79
N GLU A 30 8.15 -11.16 6.00
CA GLU A 30 9.31 -11.91 6.48
C GLU A 30 10.52 -11.78 5.56
N GLN A 31 11.70 -12.04 6.11
CA GLN A 31 12.90 -12.24 5.32
C GLN A 31 12.96 -13.70 4.88
N VAL A 32 13.06 -13.92 3.57
CA VAL A 32 13.14 -15.26 2.99
C VAL A 32 14.48 -15.87 3.40
N LYS A 33 14.44 -16.94 4.19
CA LYS A 33 15.65 -17.69 4.58
C LYS A 33 16.12 -18.52 3.39
N ASN A 34 17.18 -18.09 2.72
CA ASN A 34 17.88 -18.92 1.75
C ASN A 34 18.93 -19.78 2.47
N SER A 35 18.94 -21.09 2.19
CA SER A 35 19.85 -22.09 2.77
C SER A 35 21.34 -21.87 2.43
N PHE A 36 21.66 -20.84 1.66
CA PHE A 36 23.02 -20.42 1.31
C PHE A 36 23.25 -18.98 1.78
N ASN A 37 23.61 -18.81 3.06
CA ASN A 37 24.08 -17.55 3.64
C ASN A 37 25.49 -17.17 3.14
N GLN A 38 25.75 -17.28 1.83
CA GLN A 38 27.02 -16.88 1.21
C GLN A 38 26.92 -15.59 0.37
N GLY A 39 25.72 -15.03 0.18
CA GLY A 39 25.52 -13.76 -0.52
C GLY A 39 25.49 -12.56 0.42
N GLY A 40 26.16 -11.47 0.06
CA GLY A 40 26.13 -10.18 0.79
C GLY A 40 24.73 -9.58 0.91
N LEU A 41 24.62 -8.40 1.54
CA LEU A 41 23.36 -7.68 1.80
C LEU A 41 22.45 -7.53 0.56
N CYS A 42 23.05 -7.44 -0.62
CA CYS A 42 22.37 -7.28 -1.91
C CYS A 42 21.62 -8.52 -2.40
N SER A 43 21.91 -9.69 -1.85
CA SER A 43 21.26 -10.95 -2.22
C SER A 43 20.03 -11.27 -1.37
N ARG A 44 19.70 -10.44 -0.38
CA ARG A 44 18.57 -10.66 0.52
C ARG A 44 17.25 -10.52 -0.23
N LYS A 45 16.33 -11.46 0.01
CA LYS A 45 14.96 -11.44 -0.49
C LYS A 45 13.98 -11.30 0.67
N TYR A 46 12.91 -10.56 0.44
CA TYR A 46 11.86 -10.29 1.41
C TYR A 46 10.52 -10.67 0.81
N GLU A 47 9.64 -11.21 1.63
CA GLU A 47 8.23 -11.32 1.31
C GLU A 47 7.53 -10.04 1.79
N ILE A 48 6.80 -9.40 0.88
CA ILE A 48 6.08 -8.17 1.14
C ILE A 48 4.58 -8.34 0.88
N GLN A 49 3.78 -7.65 1.68
CA GLN A 49 2.33 -7.55 1.50
C GLN A 49 1.99 -6.21 0.85
N ILE A 50 1.25 -6.24 -0.24
CA ILE A 50 0.70 -5.07 -0.95
C ILE A 50 -0.82 -5.10 -0.76
N GLY A 51 -1.38 -4.03 -0.19
CA GLY A 51 -2.81 -4.00 0.13
C GLY A 51 -3.24 -5.06 1.15
N LYS A 52 -4.43 -5.64 0.98
CA LYS A 52 -4.99 -6.63 1.93
C LYS A 52 -4.70 -8.08 1.54
N GLU A 53 -4.48 -8.38 0.26
CA GLU A 53 -4.54 -9.77 -0.26
C GLU A 53 -3.32 -10.18 -1.11
N GLU A 54 -2.45 -9.25 -1.51
CA GLU A 54 -1.34 -9.54 -2.43
C GLU A 54 -0.02 -9.73 -1.66
N PHE A 55 0.64 -10.88 -1.84
CA PHE A 55 1.95 -11.20 -1.25
C PHE A 55 2.97 -11.51 -2.34
N ILE A 56 4.13 -10.84 -2.32
CA ILE A 56 5.16 -10.97 -3.37
C ILE A 56 6.55 -11.12 -2.73
N LYS A 57 7.38 -11.98 -3.31
CA LYS A 57 8.80 -12.10 -2.96
C LYS A 57 9.64 -11.18 -3.83
N VAL A 58 10.37 -10.28 -3.20
CA VAL A 58 11.14 -9.22 -3.88
C VAL A 58 12.56 -9.12 -3.37
N SER A 59 13.44 -8.53 -4.18
CA SER A 59 14.83 -8.26 -3.80
C SER A 59 14.91 -7.06 -2.84
N ALA A 60 15.88 -7.06 -1.93
CA ALA A 60 16.21 -5.90 -1.10
C ALA A 60 16.47 -4.63 -1.92
N LEU A 61 16.94 -4.79 -3.16
CA LEU A 61 17.23 -3.69 -4.09
C LEU A 61 15.97 -2.95 -4.55
N ASP A 62 14.83 -3.62 -4.57
CA ASP A 62 13.52 -3.08 -4.98
C ASP A 62 12.79 -2.36 -3.83
N LEU A 63 13.33 -2.46 -2.61
CA LEU A 63 12.72 -1.93 -1.38
C LEU A 63 13.38 -0.64 -0.90
N TYR A 64 12.55 0.33 -0.52
CA TYR A 64 12.97 1.66 -0.09
C TYR A 64 12.39 1.95 1.28
N GLN A 65 13.25 2.32 2.22
CA GLN A 65 12.84 2.64 3.58
C GLN A 65 12.36 4.08 3.67
N PHE A 66 11.30 4.30 4.44
CA PHE A 66 10.92 5.65 4.87
C PHE A 66 11.86 6.11 5.98
N LYS A 67 12.88 6.90 5.64
CA LYS A 67 13.73 7.55 6.64
C LYS A 67 12.94 8.65 7.33
N ARG A 68 12.44 8.36 8.52
CA ARG A 68 11.78 9.34 9.40
C ARG A 68 12.86 10.09 10.15
N GLU A 69 12.76 11.41 10.21
CA GLU A 69 13.45 12.15 11.26
C GLU A 69 12.92 11.62 12.60
N LYS A 70 13.79 10.98 13.39
CA LYS A 70 13.44 10.67 14.77
C LYS A 70 13.15 12.02 15.41
N ARG A 71 11.89 12.25 15.82
CA ARG A 71 11.59 13.32 16.77
C ARG A 71 12.55 13.10 17.93
N SER A 72 13.52 13.99 18.11
CA SER A 72 14.23 14.04 19.38
C SER A 72 13.13 14.19 20.44
N SER A 73 13.15 13.33 21.45
CA SER A 73 12.19 13.33 22.55
C SER A 73 12.26 14.59 23.43
N TYR A 74 12.85 15.68 22.92
CA TYR A 74 13.09 16.95 23.61
C TYR A 74 12.55 18.17 22.86
N THR A 75 11.85 18.01 21.72
CA THR A 75 11.16 19.14 21.08
C THR A 75 9.64 18.98 21.22
N VAL A 76 9.19 19.13 22.46
CA VAL A 76 7.84 19.65 22.70
C VAL A 76 7.85 21.09 22.19
N GLY A 77 7.22 21.32 21.04
CA GLY A 77 6.81 22.64 20.59
C GLY A 77 7.90 23.60 20.12
N ASN A 78 8.48 23.39 18.93
CA ASN A 78 9.02 24.51 18.14
C ASN A 78 8.08 24.85 16.98
N SER A 79 6.89 25.30 17.36
CA SER A 79 6.18 26.34 16.63
C SER A 79 6.39 27.64 17.42
N CYS A 80 7.61 28.16 17.45
CA CYS A 80 7.86 29.48 18.04
C CYS A 80 8.33 30.44 16.95
N ARG A 81 7.46 31.39 16.58
CA ARG A 81 7.79 32.55 15.75
C ARG A 81 8.15 33.70 16.70
N GLU A 82 9.35 33.68 17.24
CA GLU A 82 9.84 34.80 18.04
C GLU A 82 11.18 35.30 17.48
N ILE A 83 11.22 36.58 17.13
CA ILE A 83 12.44 37.27 16.72
C ILE A 83 13.23 37.53 18.01
N VAL A 84 14.45 37.01 18.12
CA VAL A 84 15.31 37.27 19.27
C VAL A 84 16.60 37.95 18.83
N LEU A 85 16.93 39.03 19.54
CA LEU A 85 18.17 39.80 19.42
C LEU A 85 19.34 39.00 20.02
N LEU A 86 20.46 39.00 19.30
CA LEU A 86 21.67 38.24 19.61
C LEU A 86 22.30 38.68 20.93
N GLN A 87 22.45 37.76 21.90
CA GLN A 87 23.52 37.85 22.90
C GLN A 87 23.87 36.46 23.45
N GLY A 88 25.17 36.16 23.45
CA GLY A 88 25.68 34.79 23.56
C GLY A 88 25.64 34.18 24.96
N ALA A 89 25.65 32.85 24.98
CA ALA A 89 26.50 32.03 25.84
C ALA A 89 26.32 30.55 25.49
N ALA A 90 27.46 29.88 25.31
CA ALA A 90 27.78 28.49 25.65
C ALA A 90 26.89 27.35 25.12
N GLU A 91 27.44 26.68 24.12
CA GLU A 91 27.68 25.23 24.08
C GLU A 91 26.58 24.32 24.64
N SER A 92 25.69 23.89 23.75
CA SER A 92 25.09 22.56 23.84
C SER A 92 25.14 21.89 22.47
N THR A 93 25.73 20.71 22.48
CA THR A 93 26.11 19.84 21.35
C THR A 93 24.99 19.68 20.30
N PRO A 94 25.28 19.80 18.99
CA PRO A 94 24.30 19.60 17.94
C PRO A 94 23.86 18.11 17.80
N PRO A 95 22.66 17.86 17.24
CA PRO A 95 22.09 16.51 16.98
C PRO A 95 22.90 15.72 15.94
N PRO A 96 22.68 14.39 15.78
CA PRO A 96 23.56 13.54 14.97
C PRO A 96 23.55 14.01 13.52
N VAL A 97 24.71 14.51 13.12
CA VAL A 97 25.09 14.90 11.77
C VAL A 97 24.76 13.72 10.86
N LYS A 98 24.09 13.98 9.72
CA LYS A 98 24.07 13.00 8.61
C LYS A 98 25.53 12.62 8.41
N ASP A 99 25.91 11.35 8.63
CA ASP A 99 27.27 10.86 8.36
C ASP A 99 27.55 10.98 6.85
N LEU A 100 27.83 12.21 6.43
CA LEU A 100 28.44 12.56 5.17
C LEU A 100 29.90 12.14 5.34
N PRO A 101 30.45 11.32 4.43
CA PRO A 101 31.86 10.96 4.48
C PRO A 101 32.71 12.22 4.51
N GLN A 102 33.71 12.20 5.39
CA GLN A 102 34.49 13.36 5.76
C GLN A 102 35.54 13.70 4.68
N SER A 103 35.73 12.82 3.68
CA SER A 103 36.66 13.02 2.57
C SER A 103 36.24 12.30 1.27
N LEU A 104 36.72 12.82 0.12
CA LEU A 104 36.51 12.21 -1.20
C LEU A 104 37.07 10.77 -1.28
N GLU A 105 38.18 10.51 -0.60
CA GLU A 105 38.83 9.18 -0.61
C GLU A 105 38.02 8.14 0.16
N GLU A 106 37.32 8.52 1.22
CA GLU A 106 36.36 7.63 1.90
C GLU A 106 35.18 7.28 0.99
N ILE A 107 34.66 8.25 0.22
CA ILE A 107 33.59 8.02 -0.75
C ILE A 107 34.03 7.01 -1.80
N LYS A 108 35.24 7.16 -2.36
CA LYS A 108 35.79 6.23 -3.35
C LYS A 108 35.92 4.81 -2.79
N ARG A 109 36.42 4.67 -1.56
CA ARG A 109 36.52 3.37 -0.87
C ARG A 109 35.15 2.74 -0.63
N GLU A 110 34.14 3.53 -0.25
CA GLU A 110 32.76 3.05 -0.11
C GLU A 110 32.19 2.58 -1.45
N ILE A 111 32.40 3.36 -2.52
CA ILE A 111 32.00 3.00 -3.89
C ILE A 111 32.63 1.67 -4.31
N ASP A 112 33.94 1.51 -4.14
CA ASP A 112 34.65 0.30 -4.55
C ASP A 112 34.14 -0.94 -3.81
N LYS A 113 33.94 -0.83 -2.48
CA LYS A 113 33.38 -1.92 -1.68
C LYS A 113 31.97 -2.29 -2.14
N CYS A 114 31.12 -1.30 -2.38
CA CYS A 114 29.74 -1.55 -2.85
C CYS A 114 29.74 -2.20 -4.24
N LEU A 115 30.59 -1.72 -5.16
CA LEU A 115 30.71 -2.28 -6.50
C LEU A 115 31.18 -3.73 -6.47
N GLN A 116 32.14 -4.08 -5.61
CA GLN A 116 32.58 -5.47 -5.44
C GLN A 116 31.43 -6.39 -5.04
N GLU A 117 30.59 -5.97 -4.07
CA GLU A 117 29.41 -6.73 -3.66
C GLU A 117 28.37 -6.83 -4.78
N ILE A 118 28.08 -5.72 -5.47
CA ILE A 118 27.08 -5.65 -6.55
C ILE A 118 27.50 -6.49 -7.78
N TRP A 119 28.80 -6.58 -8.07
CA TRP A 119 29.31 -7.33 -9.23
C TRP A 119 29.13 -8.85 -9.10
N THR A 120 28.96 -9.37 -7.87
CA THR A 120 28.67 -10.79 -7.62
C THR A 120 27.26 -11.22 -8.05
N LEU A 121 26.37 -10.27 -8.32
CA LEU A 121 24.97 -10.51 -8.67
C LEU A 121 24.78 -10.81 -10.16
N SER A 122 23.59 -11.33 -10.50
CA SER A 122 23.11 -11.45 -11.89
C SER A 122 23.03 -10.07 -12.56
N GLU A 123 22.99 -10.03 -13.89
CA GLU A 123 22.98 -8.76 -14.65
C GLU A 123 21.81 -7.83 -14.28
N GLU A 124 20.61 -8.39 -14.08
CA GLU A 124 19.41 -7.65 -13.69
C GLU A 124 19.54 -7.04 -12.29
N GLU A 125 19.96 -7.81 -11.29
CA GLU A 125 20.15 -7.35 -9.93
C GLU A 125 21.36 -6.41 -9.81
N ARG A 126 22.40 -6.64 -10.61
CA ARG A 126 23.56 -5.75 -10.74
C ARG A 126 23.13 -4.37 -11.24
N CYS A 127 22.27 -4.30 -12.27
CA CYS A 127 21.75 -3.04 -12.78
C CYS A 127 20.96 -2.28 -11.69
N LYS A 128 20.09 -2.97 -10.94
CA LYS A 128 19.36 -2.37 -9.79
C LYS A 128 20.30 -1.84 -8.71
N GLY A 129 21.35 -2.61 -8.38
CA GLY A 129 22.35 -2.23 -7.39
C GLY A 129 23.14 -0.99 -7.82
N ILE A 130 23.61 -0.97 -9.07
CA ILE A 130 24.32 0.18 -9.65
C ILE A 130 23.41 1.41 -9.69
N ARG A 131 22.15 1.28 -10.13
CA ARG A 131 21.17 2.37 -10.11
C ARG A 131 21.04 2.98 -8.73
N ARG A 132 20.93 2.15 -7.69
CA ARG A 132 20.77 2.62 -6.30
C ARG A 132 22.02 3.34 -5.80
N LEU A 133 23.20 2.82 -6.12
CA LEU A 133 24.48 3.45 -5.78
C LEU A 133 24.67 4.78 -6.51
N TYR A 134 24.29 4.83 -7.79
CA TYR A 134 24.32 6.03 -8.63
C TYR A 134 23.42 7.12 -8.06
N LEU A 135 22.14 6.81 -7.81
CA LEU A 135 21.17 7.76 -7.26
C LEU A 135 21.53 8.22 -5.83
N ARG A 136 22.31 7.45 -5.07
CA ARG A 136 22.78 7.86 -3.73
C ARG A 136 23.81 8.99 -3.83
N TRP A 137 24.73 8.90 -4.78
CA TRP A 137 25.82 9.88 -4.96
C TRP A 137 25.53 10.93 -6.02
N HIS A 138 24.34 10.94 -6.62
CA HIS A 138 23.97 11.91 -7.64
C HIS A 138 23.90 13.35 -7.07
N PRO A 139 24.37 14.38 -7.79
CA PRO A 139 24.38 15.77 -7.32
C PRO A 139 22.99 16.31 -6.94
N ASP A 140 21.95 16.04 -7.73
CA ASP A 140 20.57 16.48 -7.41
C ASP A 140 19.99 15.90 -6.11
N LYS A 141 20.61 14.87 -5.53
CA LYS A 141 20.21 14.27 -4.25
C LYS A 141 21.02 14.84 -3.07
N ASN A 142 22.13 15.50 -3.35
CA ASN A 142 23.15 15.96 -2.41
C ASN A 142 23.46 17.45 -2.60
N LEU A 143 22.41 18.30 -2.52
CA LEU A 143 22.52 19.75 -2.75
C LEU A 143 23.53 20.42 -1.79
N ASP A 144 23.63 19.92 -0.56
CA ASP A 144 24.54 20.42 0.48
C ASP A 144 26.03 20.18 0.15
N CYS A 145 26.34 19.23 -0.73
CA CYS A 145 27.70 18.83 -1.09
C CYS A 145 27.84 18.46 -2.59
N THR A 146 27.34 19.35 -3.45
CA THR A 146 27.23 19.12 -4.90
C THR A 146 28.57 18.77 -5.57
N ASP A 147 29.67 19.42 -5.18
CA ASP A 147 30.99 19.19 -5.78
C ASP A 147 31.53 17.79 -5.46
N LEU A 148 31.45 17.38 -4.19
CA LEU A 148 31.84 16.03 -3.75
C LEU A 148 30.97 14.95 -4.40
N ALA A 149 29.66 15.18 -4.49
CA ALA A 149 28.73 14.26 -5.15
C ALA A 149 29.04 14.12 -6.65
N THR A 150 29.39 15.22 -7.32
CA THR A 150 29.77 15.21 -8.74
C THR A 150 31.04 14.39 -8.96
N GLU A 151 32.08 14.58 -8.15
CA GLU A 151 33.32 13.82 -8.25
C GLU A 151 33.13 12.33 -7.90
N ALA A 152 32.29 12.03 -6.90
CA ALA A 152 31.89 10.66 -6.57
C ALA A 152 31.15 9.98 -7.73
N CYS A 153 30.24 10.70 -8.39
CA CYS A 153 29.47 10.20 -9.53
C CYS A 153 30.37 9.91 -10.74
N LYS A 154 31.31 10.82 -11.06
CA LYS A 154 32.33 10.61 -12.11
C LYS A 154 33.21 9.40 -11.80
N TYR A 155 33.68 9.28 -10.56
CA TYR A 155 34.49 8.13 -10.14
C TYR A 155 33.71 6.81 -10.31
N LEU A 156 32.46 6.77 -9.87
CA LEU A 156 31.57 5.62 -10.03
C LEU A 156 31.40 5.21 -11.50
N GLN A 157 31.10 6.15 -12.39
CA GLN A 157 30.95 5.90 -13.82
C GLN A 157 32.24 5.35 -14.44
N ASN A 158 33.39 5.94 -14.11
CA ASN A 158 34.70 5.48 -14.59
C ASN A 158 35.03 4.07 -14.10
N LYS A 159 34.76 3.78 -12.82
CA LYS A 159 35.00 2.46 -12.23
C LYS A 159 34.13 1.37 -12.85
N ILE A 160 32.87 1.66 -13.14
CA ILE A 160 31.97 0.75 -13.85
C ILE A 160 32.52 0.47 -15.26
N ALA A 161 32.97 1.51 -15.97
CA ALA A 161 33.56 1.34 -17.30
C ALA A 161 34.86 0.52 -17.26
N GLU A 162 35.70 0.68 -16.22
CA GLU A 162 36.88 -0.17 -16.01
C GLU A 162 36.52 -1.64 -15.77
N LEU A 163 35.56 -1.92 -14.88
CA LEU A 163 35.11 -3.28 -14.57
C LEU A 163 34.50 -3.97 -15.80
N GLN A 164 33.83 -3.22 -16.67
CA GLN A 164 33.33 -3.73 -17.95
C GLN A 164 34.46 -4.08 -18.93
N ARG A 165 35.55 -3.30 -18.95
CA ARG A 165 36.72 -3.59 -19.80
C ARG A 165 37.55 -4.78 -19.26
N GLY A 166 37.64 -4.92 -17.93
CA GLY A 166 38.41 -5.96 -17.25
C GLY A 166 37.85 -7.38 -17.35
N GLY A 167 36.57 -7.56 -17.73
CA GLY A 167 35.94 -8.88 -17.91
C GLY A 167 36.39 -9.65 -19.16
N LYS A 168 37.26 -9.08 -20.00
CA LYS A 168 37.73 -9.67 -21.27
C LYS A 168 39.20 -10.08 -21.29
N THR A 169 39.84 -10.35 -20.15
CA THR A 169 41.19 -10.95 -20.12
C THR A 169 41.09 -12.47 -20.02
N GLY A 170 40.66 -13.08 -21.12
CA GLY A 170 40.56 -14.53 -21.26
C GLY A 170 40.36 -14.92 -22.72
N HIS A 171 41.22 -14.40 -23.60
CA HIS A 171 41.65 -14.94 -24.90
C HIS A 171 42.28 -13.78 -25.69
N ARG A 172 43.62 -13.72 -25.69
CA ARG A 172 44.38 -12.88 -26.62
C ARG A 172 44.21 -13.47 -28.02
N HIS A 173 43.40 -12.82 -28.85
CA HIS A 173 43.67 -12.80 -30.28
C HIS A 173 43.84 -11.35 -30.72
N SER A 174 45.05 -11.10 -31.24
CA SER A 174 45.46 -9.89 -31.92
C SER A 174 44.51 -9.63 -33.10
N GLY A 175 43.97 -8.42 -33.19
CA GLY A 175 43.09 -8.03 -34.28
C GLY A 175 42.52 -6.64 -34.08
N THR A 176 43.15 -5.67 -34.71
CA THR A 176 42.71 -4.29 -34.90
C THR A 176 41.26 -4.19 -35.40
N ASN A 177 40.40 -3.51 -34.64
CA ASN A 177 39.38 -2.62 -35.18
C ASN A 177 38.80 -1.72 -34.09
N GLN A 178 38.90 -0.41 -34.29
CA GLN A 178 38.17 0.61 -33.54
C GLN A 178 36.69 0.52 -33.91
N GLY A 179 35.96 -0.33 -33.21
CA GLY A 179 34.50 -0.36 -33.20
C GLY A 179 34.04 -0.14 -31.78
N SER A 180 33.27 0.93 -31.55
CA SER A 180 32.62 1.21 -30.27
C SER A 180 31.90 -0.06 -29.80
N SER A 181 32.36 -0.64 -28.68
CA SER A 181 31.77 -1.88 -28.16
C SER A 181 30.30 -1.63 -27.80
N PRO A 182 29.34 -2.44 -28.31
CA PRO A 182 27.91 -2.29 -27.99
C PRO A 182 27.62 -2.26 -26.48
N TRP A 183 28.49 -2.89 -25.69
CA TRP A 183 28.40 -2.97 -24.23
C TRP A 183 28.67 -1.65 -23.49
N SER A 184 29.46 -0.73 -24.06
CA SER A 184 29.68 0.61 -23.49
C SER A 184 28.43 1.49 -23.57
N SER A 185 27.47 1.16 -24.45
CA SER A 185 26.24 1.92 -24.64
C SER A 185 25.23 1.67 -23.54
N ALA A 186 25.07 0.42 -23.10
CA ALA A 186 23.98 0.00 -22.21
C ALA A 186 23.92 0.81 -20.90
N TYR A 187 25.05 0.97 -20.21
CA TYR A 187 25.09 1.77 -18.98
C TYR A 187 25.06 3.27 -19.20
N ARG A 188 25.54 3.76 -20.36
CA ARG A 188 25.42 5.17 -20.72
C ARG A 188 23.96 5.56 -20.89
N ASP A 189 23.16 4.69 -21.51
CA ASP A 189 21.72 4.87 -21.63
C ASP A 189 21.01 4.80 -20.27
N PHE A 190 21.44 3.90 -19.38
CA PHE A 190 20.95 3.85 -18.00
C PHE A 190 21.29 5.09 -17.18
N PHE A 191 22.52 5.63 -17.27
CA PHE A 191 22.90 6.84 -16.54
C PHE A 191 22.01 8.03 -16.93
N ARG A 192 21.73 8.20 -18.23
CA ARG A 192 20.80 9.24 -18.71
C ARG A 192 19.40 9.10 -18.08
N GLN A 193 18.86 7.88 -18.06
CA GLN A 193 17.56 7.62 -17.42
C GLN A 193 17.59 7.92 -15.92
N TRP A 194 18.69 7.60 -15.23
CA TRP A 194 18.82 7.83 -13.80
C TRP A 194 19.07 9.31 -13.46
N ASP A 195 19.70 10.07 -14.35
CA ASP A 195 19.83 11.53 -14.24
C ASP A 195 18.43 12.18 -14.30
N GLU A 196 17.61 11.80 -15.27
CA GLU A 196 16.22 12.25 -15.37
C GLU A 196 15.40 11.86 -14.13
N GLU A 197 15.65 10.67 -13.59
CA GLU A 197 15.00 10.19 -12.36
C GLU A 197 15.44 11.02 -11.14
N ALA A 198 16.73 11.33 -11.00
CA ALA A 198 17.26 12.17 -9.93
C ALA A 198 16.68 13.60 -10.00
N PHE A 199 16.60 14.16 -11.20
CA PHE A 199 15.98 15.45 -11.46
C PHE A 199 14.48 15.46 -11.11
N ARG A 200 13.73 14.42 -11.51
CA ARG A 200 12.31 14.25 -11.15
C ARG A 200 12.12 14.18 -9.63
N HIS A 201 12.97 13.44 -8.93
CA HIS A 201 12.96 13.38 -7.48
C HIS A 201 13.21 14.74 -6.83
N ARG A 202 14.16 15.52 -7.34
CA ARG A 202 14.44 16.88 -6.86
C ARG A 202 13.25 17.79 -7.07
N ARG A 203 12.72 17.87 -8.30
CA ARG A 203 11.52 18.68 -8.61
C ARG A 203 10.30 18.24 -7.81
N GLY A 204 10.14 16.94 -7.56
CA GLY A 204 9.09 16.39 -6.71
C GLY A 204 9.23 16.91 -5.27
N ARG A 205 10.43 16.82 -4.70
CA ARG A 205 10.75 17.33 -3.37
C ARG A 205 10.54 18.85 -3.27
N GLU A 206 11.05 19.63 -4.22
CA GLU A 206 10.89 21.09 -4.27
C GLU A 206 9.42 21.49 -4.39
N ARG A 207 8.66 20.86 -5.29
CA ARG A 207 7.20 21.10 -5.41
C ARG A 207 6.50 20.75 -4.10
N PHE A 208 6.82 19.60 -3.52
CA PHE A 208 6.21 19.17 -2.26
C PHE A 208 6.43 20.21 -1.16
N TYR A 209 7.68 20.64 -0.94
CA TYR A 209 8.00 21.67 0.05
C TYR A 209 7.38 23.03 -0.29
N LYS A 210 7.33 23.44 -1.55
CA LYS A 210 6.71 24.71 -1.96
C LYS A 210 5.21 24.74 -1.69
N HIS A 211 4.50 23.63 -1.90
CA HIS A 211 3.06 23.56 -1.65
C HIS A 211 2.71 23.39 -0.17
N HIS A 212 3.64 22.90 0.64
CA HIS A 212 3.43 22.61 2.06
C HIS A 212 4.37 23.42 2.97
N SER A 213 4.96 24.52 2.50
CA SER A 213 5.94 25.30 3.27
C SER A 213 5.33 26.07 4.44
N SER A 214 4.01 26.30 4.41
CA SER A 214 3.28 27.01 5.48
C SER A 214 2.61 26.09 6.49
N GLN A 215 2.48 24.80 6.19
CA GLN A 215 1.84 23.81 7.04
C GLN A 215 2.90 22.87 7.56
N GLN A 216 2.95 22.67 8.88
CA GLN A 216 3.86 21.71 9.50
C GLN A 216 3.54 20.33 8.94
N TYR A 217 4.27 19.91 7.89
CA TYR A 217 4.03 18.64 7.25
C TYR A 217 4.26 17.53 8.27
N ASN A 218 3.16 16.93 8.70
CA ASN A 218 3.17 15.73 9.48
C ASN A 218 2.71 14.60 8.55
N PHE A 219 3.63 13.69 8.26
CA PHE A 219 3.41 12.50 7.43
C PHE A 219 2.13 11.75 7.83
N TRP A 220 1.87 11.65 9.14
CA TRP A 220 0.69 10.99 9.65
C TRP A 220 -0.57 11.77 9.32
N THR A 221 -0.66 13.07 9.58
CA THR A 221 -1.87 13.85 9.23
C THR A 221 -2.09 13.95 7.72
N PHE A 222 -1.03 14.05 6.93
CA PHE A 222 -1.14 14.16 5.46
C PHE A 222 -1.68 12.88 4.82
N HIS A 223 -1.29 11.71 5.34
CA HIS A 223 -1.81 10.43 4.90
C HIS A 223 -3.07 9.99 5.67
N GLU A 224 -3.27 10.37 6.93
CA GLU A 224 -4.49 10.06 7.72
C GLU A 224 -5.75 10.65 7.09
N ASP A 225 -5.66 11.82 6.44
CA ASP A 225 -6.81 12.48 5.81
C ASP A 225 -7.15 11.89 4.43
N ARG A 226 -6.21 11.18 3.78
CA ARG A 226 -6.37 10.66 2.41
C ARG A 226 -6.29 9.14 2.26
N SER A 227 -5.63 8.43 3.17
CA SER A 227 -5.51 6.98 3.16
C SER A 227 -6.35 6.37 4.27
N SER A 228 -7.58 6.02 3.93
CA SER A 228 -8.22 4.78 4.36
C SER A 228 -8.28 4.49 5.87
N ARG A 229 -8.36 5.52 6.74
CA ARG A 229 -8.97 5.30 8.06
C ARG A 229 -10.49 5.34 7.88
N PRO A 230 -11.19 4.25 8.22
CA PRO A 230 -12.64 4.24 8.32
C PRO A 230 -13.07 5.48 9.12
N ARG A 231 -13.96 6.32 8.58
CA ARG A 231 -14.55 7.43 9.33
C ARG A 231 -15.99 7.06 9.64
N PRO A 232 -16.24 6.27 10.71
CA PRO A 232 -17.59 5.88 11.13
C PRO A 232 -18.59 7.02 10.98
N ASN A 233 -19.69 6.75 10.30
CA ASN A 233 -20.83 7.66 10.20
C ASN A 233 -22.04 7.03 10.90
N PRO A 234 -22.10 7.10 12.25
CA PRO A 234 -23.18 6.47 13.01
C PRO A 234 -24.56 7.06 12.72
N LYS A 235 -24.63 8.34 12.33
CA LYS A 235 -25.90 8.99 11.96
C LYS A 235 -26.46 8.40 10.67
N GLU A 236 -25.60 8.20 9.67
CA GLU A 236 -26.03 7.58 8.41
C GLU A 236 -26.34 6.10 8.63
N ALA A 237 -25.54 5.40 9.45
CA ALA A 237 -25.84 4.01 9.84
C ALA A 237 -27.26 3.86 10.42
N GLN A 238 -27.64 4.71 11.38
CA GLN A 238 -28.99 4.74 11.96
C GLN A 238 -30.06 5.09 10.93
N ARG A 239 -29.78 6.02 10.01
CA ARG A 239 -30.72 6.38 8.94
C ARG A 239 -31.05 5.18 8.03
N TRP A 240 -30.03 4.41 7.64
CA TRP A 240 -30.19 3.21 6.82
C TRP A 240 -30.89 2.09 7.59
N HIS A 241 -30.52 1.88 8.85
CA HIS A 241 -31.15 0.89 9.71
C HIS A 241 -32.65 1.17 9.92
N ARG A 242 -33.03 2.43 10.16
CA ARG A 242 -34.45 2.83 10.25
C ARG A 242 -35.24 2.49 8.98
N GLN A 243 -34.64 2.66 7.79
CA GLN A 243 -35.30 2.25 6.54
C GLN A 243 -35.43 0.72 6.45
N ALA A 244 -34.41 -0.03 6.90
CA ALA A 244 -34.47 -1.49 6.96
C ALA A 244 -35.63 -1.98 7.84
N GLU A 245 -35.86 -1.35 9.00
CA GLU A 245 -37.00 -1.67 9.87
C GLU A 245 -38.34 -1.37 9.18
N CYS A 246 -38.46 -0.22 8.50
CA CYS A 246 -39.67 0.10 7.72
C CYS A 246 -39.94 -0.94 6.63
N ASP A 247 -38.90 -1.37 5.91
CA ASP A 247 -39.00 -2.37 4.84
C ASP A 247 -39.39 -3.75 5.40
N LEU A 248 -38.84 -4.14 6.55
CA LEU A 248 -39.19 -5.40 7.21
C LEU A 248 -40.64 -5.37 7.72
N ASN A 249 -41.08 -4.26 8.31
CA ASN A 249 -42.48 -4.08 8.70
C ASN A 249 -43.42 -4.12 7.48
N ALA A 250 -43.01 -3.56 6.34
CA ALA A 250 -43.77 -3.63 5.11
C ALA A 250 -43.85 -5.05 4.52
N ALA A 251 -42.86 -5.91 4.81
CA ALA A 251 -42.86 -7.32 4.41
C ALA A 251 -43.84 -8.17 5.24
N HIS A 252 -44.06 -7.83 6.51
CA HIS A 252 -45.06 -8.51 7.35
C HIS A 252 -46.50 -8.42 6.79
N ASN A 253 -46.79 -7.35 6.04
CA ASN A 253 -48.10 -7.17 5.40
C ASN A 253 -48.38 -8.17 4.27
N ASP A 254 -47.35 -8.85 3.73
CA ASP A 254 -47.48 -9.79 2.60
C ASP A 254 -47.61 -11.26 3.07
N THR A 255 -47.79 -11.49 4.38
CA THR A 255 -47.93 -12.84 4.96
C THR A 255 -49.25 -13.54 4.61
N GLY A 256 -50.19 -12.84 3.96
CA GLY A 256 -51.48 -13.38 3.50
C GLY A 256 -51.40 -14.39 2.34
N GLY A 257 -50.19 -14.75 1.91
CA GLY A 257 -49.91 -15.87 0.98
C GLY A 257 -50.08 -15.57 -0.51
N GLN A 258 -50.76 -14.48 -0.88
CA GLN A 258 -51.00 -14.13 -2.30
C GLN A 258 -49.82 -13.43 -2.98
N SER A 259 -48.86 -12.90 -2.21
CA SER A 259 -47.75 -12.07 -2.69
C SER A 259 -46.45 -12.42 -1.96
N THR A 260 -46.20 -13.72 -1.80
CA THR A 260 -45.08 -14.26 -1.02
C THR A 260 -43.72 -13.80 -1.58
N GLU A 261 -43.60 -13.71 -2.91
CA GLU A 261 -42.43 -13.19 -3.62
C GLU A 261 -42.12 -11.74 -3.26
N TRP A 262 -43.15 -10.90 -3.07
CA TRP A 262 -43.00 -9.51 -2.66
C TRP A 262 -42.55 -9.40 -1.20
N GLY A 263 -43.08 -10.26 -0.33
CA GLY A 263 -42.61 -10.37 1.05
C GLY A 263 -41.11 -10.71 1.10
N LEU A 264 -40.68 -11.74 0.36
CA LEU A 264 -39.27 -12.15 0.30
C LEU A 264 -38.36 -11.07 -0.33
N PHE A 265 -38.86 -10.33 -1.33
CA PHE A 265 -38.13 -9.21 -1.91
C PHE A 265 -37.96 -8.06 -0.90
N LYS A 266 -39.01 -7.72 -0.15
CA LYS A 266 -38.92 -6.69 0.91
C LYS A 266 -37.98 -7.14 2.04
N VAL A 267 -37.97 -8.42 2.40
CA VAL A 267 -36.98 -8.99 3.33
C VAL A 267 -35.55 -8.81 2.79
N HIS A 268 -35.31 -9.10 1.50
CA HIS A 268 -34.00 -8.83 0.88
C HIS A 268 -33.62 -7.35 1.04
N GLN A 269 -34.54 -6.45 0.72
CA GLN A 269 -34.34 -5.01 0.81
C GLN A 269 -34.06 -4.51 2.22
N ALA A 270 -34.71 -5.07 3.24
CA ALA A 270 -34.44 -4.77 4.64
C ALA A 270 -33.02 -5.21 5.03
N VAL A 271 -32.66 -6.46 4.73
CA VAL A 271 -31.34 -7.04 5.07
C VAL A 271 -30.22 -6.29 4.36
N GLU A 272 -30.38 -5.97 3.08
CA GLU A 272 -29.40 -5.18 2.32
C GLU A 272 -29.16 -3.80 2.96
N LYS A 273 -30.23 -3.08 3.32
CA LYS A 273 -30.11 -1.75 3.94
C LYS A 273 -29.50 -1.82 5.35
N ALA A 274 -29.83 -2.85 6.13
CA ALA A 274 -29.25 -3.05 7.45
C ALA A 274 -27.73 -3.28 7.35
N LEU A 275 -27.30 -4.14 6.43
CA LEU A 275 -25.87 -4.40 6.17
C LEU A 275 -25.15 -3.14 5.66
N ILE A 276 -25.78 -2.33 4.80
CA ILE A 276 -25.24 -1.03 4.38
C ILE A 276 -25.09 -0.08 5.58
N GLY A 277 -26.07 -0.07 6.50
CA GLY A 277 -25.98 0.68 7.75
C GLY A 277 -24.77 0.29 8.60
N ALA A 278 -24.51 -1.01 8.74
CA ALA A 278 -23.32 -1.51 9.44
C ALA A 278 -22.01 -1.09 8.74
N GLU A 279 -21.97 -1.03 7.41
CA GLU A 279 -20.81 -0.53 6.66
C GLU A 279 -20.60 0.98 6.87
N TYR A 280 -21.65 1.78 6.92
CA TYR A 280 -21.51 3.20 7.30
C TYR A 280 -20.97 3.37 8.71
N LYS A 281 -21.36 2.50 9.66
CA LYS A 281 -20.80 2.51 11.01
C LYS A 281 -19.32 2.15 11.01
N SER A 282 -18.89 1.21 10.16
CA SER A 282 -17.49 0.79 10.09
C SER A 282 -16.64 1.80 9.32
N THR A 283 -16.95 2.06 8.05
CA THR A 283 -16.14 2.83 7.07
C THR A 283 -16.60 4.26 6.83
N GLY A 284 -17.87 4.57 7.11
CA GLY A 284 -18.48 5.85 6.79
C GLY A 284 -18.84 6.02 5.33
N GLN A 285 -18.76 4.95 4.54
CA GLN A 285 -18.96 4.98 3.11
C GLN A 285 -20.03 3.96 2.70
N HIS A 286 -20.67 4.24 1.56
CA HIS A 286 -21.56 3.27 0.93
C HIS A 286 -20.73 2.13 0.30
N PRO A 287 -21.11 0.85 0.47
CA PRO A 287 -20.43 -0.26 -0.20
C PRO A 287 -20.57 -0.15 -1.73
N THR A 288 -19.52 -0.47 -2.46
CA THR A 288 -19.52 -0.41 -3.93
C THR A 288 -19.89 -1.77 -4.52
N ASN A 289 -21.06 -1.86 -5.18
CA ASN A 289 -21.51 -3.04 -5.93
C ASN A 289 -21.38 -4.40 -5.19
N SER A 290 -21.61 -4.42 -3.88
CA SER A 290 -21.57 -5.64 -3.07
C SER A 290 -22.97 -6.26 -2.94
N ASN A 291 -23.09 -7.57 -3.13
CA ASN A 291 -24.31 -8.30 -2.78
C ASN A 291 -24.35 -8.59 -1.26
N ILE A 292 -25.54 -8.94 -0.74
CA ILE A 292 -25.75 -9.19 0.70
C ILE A 292 -24.82 -10.27 1.28
N THR A 293 -24.41 -11.27 0.49
CA THR A 293 -23.50 -12.34 0.94
C THR A 293 -22.08 -11.80 1.12
N SER A 294 -21.56 -11.06 0.14
CA SER A 294 -20.24 -10.42 0.24
C SER A 294 -20.18 -9.42 1.38
N LEU A 295 -21.24 -8.64 1.56
CA LEU A 295 -21.29 -7.60 2.58
C LEU A 295 -21.34 -8.21 3.99
N ALA A 296 -22.17 -9.24 4.21
CA ALA A 296 -22.19 -9.99 5.47
C ALA A 296 -20.83 -10.63 5.79
N GLN A 297 -20.15 -11.21 4.79
CA GLN A 297 -18.82 -11.78 4.98
C GLN A 297 -17.80 -10.73 5.40
N GLN A 298 -17.78 -9.57 4.72
CA GLN A 298 -16.88 -8.47 5.05
C GLN A 298 -17.10 -7.98 6.49
N LEU A 299 -18.36 -7.74 6.87
CA LEU A 299 -18.74 -7.26 8.19
C LEU A 299 -18.42 -8.26 9.32
N SER A 300 -18.48 -9.56 9.05
CA SER A 300 -18.15 -10.62 10.02
C SER A 300 -16.72 -10.56 10.55
N HIS A 301 -15.81 -9.98 9.76
CA HIS A 301 -14.42 -9.79 10.13
C HIS A 301 -14.17 -8.49 10.92
N ILE A 302 -15.13 -7.57 10.97
CA ILE A 302 -15.00 -6.26 11.62
C ILE A 302 -15.30 -6.34 13.12
N SER A 303 -16.39 -7.00 13.49
CA SER A 303 -16.83 -7.09 14.89
C SER A 303 -17.22 -8.53 15.27
N PRO A 304 -16.85 -8.99 16.48
CA PRO A 304 -17.31 -10.27 17.01
C PRO A 304 -18.83 -10.43 17.02
N LYS A 305 -19.58 -9.33 17.19
CA LYS A 305 -21.06 -9.33 17.19
C LYS A 305 -21.67 -9.70 15.84
N LEU A 306 -20.93 -9.52 14.75
CA LEU A 306 -21.41 -9.71 13.39
C LEU A 306 -20.96 -11.04 12.76
N ARG A 307 -20.33 -11.92 13.55
CA ARG A 307 -19.78 -13.20 13.07
C ARG A 307 -20.85 -14.16 12.53
N THR A 308 -22.08 -14.01 13.00
CA THR A 308 -23.26 -14.78 12.65
C THR A 308 -23.91 -14.33 11.33
N LEU A 309 -23.66 -13.10 10.87
CA LEU A 309 -24.29 -12.56 9.67
C LEU A 309 -24.16 -13.45 8.42
N PRO A 310 -22.98 -14.04 8.09
CA PRO A 310 -22.85 -14.86 6.89
C PRO A 310 -23.75 -16.10 6.91
N SER A 311 -23.91 -16.76 8.06
CA SER A 311 -24.76 -17.95 8.18
C SER A 311 -26.24 -17.58 8.12
N MET A 312 -26.63 -16.46 8.74
CA MET A 312 -28.00 -15.93 8.66
C MET A 312 -28.36 -15.58 7.20
N VAL A 313 -27.51 -14.84 6.49
CA VAL A 313 -27.74 -14.48 5.08
C VAL A 313 -27.77 -15.72 4.18
N ALA A 314 -26.92 -16.72 4.44
CA ALA A 314 -26.97 -17.97 3.68
C ALA A 314 -28.32 -18.70 3.87
N ARG A 315 -28.84 -18.75 5.10
CA ARG A 315 -30.14 -19.36 5.40
C ARG A 315 -31.31 -18.56 4.84
N LEU A 316 -31.26 -17.22 4.88
CA LEU A 316 -32.25 -16.36 4.20
C LEU A 316 -32.34 -16.67 2.71
N LYS A 317 -31.20 -16.85 2.04
CA LYS A 317 -31.17 -17.23 0.61
C LYS A 317 -31.74 -18.61 0.35
N GLN A 318 -31.56 -19.56 1.27
CA GLN A 318 -32.19 -20.90 1.17
C GLN A 318 -33.71 -20.82 1.29
N LEU A 319 -34.23 -19.87 2.08
CA LEU A 319 -35.67 -19.57 2.20
C LEU A 319 -36.23 -18.75 1.02
N GLY A 320 -35.45 -18.54 -0.04
CA GLY A 320 -35.91 -17.87 -1.26
C GLY A 320 -35.70 -16.35 -1.30
N VAL A 321 -35.05 -15.75 -0.29
CA VAL A 321 -34.71 -14.32 -0.29
C VAL A 321 -33.63 -14.03 -1.35
N ASP A 322 -34.01 -13.31 -2.39
CA ASP A 322 -33.11 -12.95 -3.50
C ASP A 322 -33.59 -11.68 -4.20
N ALA A 323 -32.66 -10.84 -4.69
CA ALA A 323 -32.98 -9.60 -5.37
C ALA A 323 -33.62 -9.79 -6.75
N LYS A 324 -33.38 -10.92 -7.43
CA LYS A 324 -33.81 -11.13 -8.83
C LYS A 324 -34.81 -12.26 -8.98
N LYS A 325 -34.59 -13.39 -8.29
CA LYS A 325 -35.50 -14.55 -8.38
C LYS A 325 -36.91 -14.21 -7.91
N THR A 326 -37.07 -13.31 -6.96
CA THR A 326 -38.38 -12.87 -6.46
C THR A 326 -39.14 -11.98 -7.45
N GLN A 327 -38.48 -11.44 -8.48
CA GLN A 327 -39.04 -10.42 -9.36
C GLN A 327 -39.22 -10.87 -10.81
N TYR A 328 -38.27 -11.64 -11.36
CA TYR A 328 -38.20 -11.85 -12.80
C TYR A 328 -38.47 -13.31 -13.21
N PRO A 329 -39.43 -13.57 -14.13
CA PRO A 329 -39.78 -14.92 -14.59
C PRO A 329 -38.62 -15.70 -15.23
N ASN A 330 -37.65 -15.04 -15.84
CA ASN A 330 -36.51 -15.70 -16.51
C ASN A 330 -35.55 -16.42 -15.55
N TYR A 331 -35.72 -16.26 -14.24
CA TYR A 331 -34.99 -17.03 -13.22
C TYR A 331 -35.71 -18.31 -12.79
N HIS A 332 -36.86 -18.60 -13.40
CA HIS A 332 -37.69 -19.77 -13.12
C HIS A 332 -37.88 -20.61 -14.38
N THR A 333 -38.21 -21.89 -14.20
CA THR A 333 -38.49 -22.79 -15.32
C THR A 333 -39.80 -22.39 -15.98
N SER A 334 -39.77 -22.07 -17.27
CA SER A 334 -40.97 -21.77 -18.06
C SER A 334 -41.99 -22.92 -17.94
N PRO A 335 -43.28 -22.64 -17.67
CA PRO A 335 -43.98 -21.34 -17.71
C PRO A 335 -44.07 -20.60 -16.36
N GLY A 336 -43.33 -21.01 -15.33
CA GLY A 336 -43.46 -20.49 -13.97
C GLY A 336 -43.09 -19.01 -13.83
N ILE A 337 -43.84 -18.30 -12.97
CA ILE A 337 -43.59 -16.92 -12.56
C ILE A 337 -43.22 -16.86 -11.07
N PRO A 338 -42.55 -15.81 -10.57
CA PRO A 338 -42.13 -15.73 -9.17
C PRO A 338 -43.27 -15.96 -8.16
N ASN A 339 -44.49 -15.47 -8.45
CA ASN A 339 -45.66 -15.61 -7.58
C ASN A 339 -46.00 -17.09 -7.25
N ASP A 340 -45.69 -18.02 -8.16
CA ASP A 340 -46.02 -19.45 -7.99
C ASP A 340 -44.91 -20.26 -7.27
N GLN A 341 -43.74 -19.67 -7.03
CA GLN A 341 -42.52 -20.42 -6.70
C GLN A 341 -42.17 -20.44 -5.21
N PHE A 342 -42.79 -19.59 -4.40
CA PHE A 342 -42.44 -19.40 -3.00
C PHE A 342 -43.60 -19.77 -2.09
N ASN A 343 -43.29 -20.47 -1.00
CA ASN A 343 -44.27 -20.84 0.00
C ASN A 343 -44.31 -19.82 1.14
N SER A 344 -45.49 -19.63 1.73
CA SER A 344 -45.68 -18.63 2.79
C SER A 344 -44.98 -19.00 4.11
N GLN A 345 -44.69 -20.29 4.33
CA GLN A 345 -43.97 -20.75 5.52
C GLN A 345 -42.49 -20.31 5.51
N ASP A 346 -41.85 -20.30 4.35
CA ASP A 346 -40.48 -19.81 4.15
C ASP A 346 -40.42 -18.30 4.33
N LEU A 347 -41.45 -17.56 3.90
CA LEU A 347 -41.55 -16.13 4.17
C LEU A 347 -41.63 -15.85 5.67
N ILE A 348 -42.45 -16.57 6.43
CA ILE A 348 -42.54 -16.41 7.90
C ILE A 348 -41.18 -16.67 8.54
N GLN A 349 -40.52 -17.78 8.19
CA GLN A 349 -39.17 -18.08 8.69
C GLN A 349 -38.12 -17.02 8.27
N ALA A 350 -38.26 -16.45 7.08
CA ALA A 350 -37.36 -15.40 6.60
C ALA A 350 -37.57 -14.08 7.34
N LEU A 351 -38.82 -13.75 7.72
CA LEU A 351 -39.14 -12.57 8.54
C LEU A 351 -38.55 -12.69 9.94
N ASP A 352 -38.68 -13.85 10.59
CA ASP A 352 -38.11 -14.12 11.91
C ASP A 352 -36.59 -13.97 11.88
N LEU A 353 -35.94 -14.65 10.91
CA LEU A 353 -34.49 -14.61 10.77
C LEU A 353 -33.94 -13.22 10.37
N ALA A 354 -34.68 -12.46 9.57
CA ALA A 354 -34.32 -11.09 9.24
C ALA A 354 -34.49 -10.14 10.42
N SER A 355 -35.50 -10.37 11.28
CA SER A 355 -35.68 -9.62 12.52
C SER A 355 -34.48 -9.81 13.45
N ASP A 356 -34.04 -11.06 13.66
CA ASP A 356 -32.83 -11.36 14.44
C ASP A 356 -31.59 -10.66 13.87
N LEU A 357 -31.43 -10.68 12.55
CA LEU A 357 -30.31 -10.05 11.85
C LEU A 357 -30.29 -8.53 12.07
N LEU A 358 -31.45 -7.88 11.95
CA LEU A 358 -31.58 -6.43 12.16
C LEU A 358 -31.28 -6.03 13.61
N ILE A 359 -31.64 -6.88 14.58
CA ILE A 359 -31.31 -6.68 16.00
C ILE A 359 -29.80 -6.79 16.23
N GLU A 360 -29.12 -7.80 15.68
CA GLU A 360 -27.65 -7.93 15.79
C GLU A 360 -26.93 -6.71 15.22
N ILE A 361 -27.41 -6.18 14.09
CA ILE A 361 -26.85 -4.98 13.47
C ILE A 361 -27.14 -3.73 14.30
N ASP A 362 -28.34 -3.57 14.85
CA ASP A 362 -28.67 -2.43 15.71
C ASP A 362 -27.76 -2.37 16.95
N LEU A 363 -27.56 -3.53 17.59
CA LEU A 363 -26.66 -3.69 18.73
C LEU A 363 -25.19 -3.37 18.40
N TYR A 364 -24.80 -3.39 17.14
CA TYR A 364 -23.49 -2.95 16.67
C TYR A 364 -23.46 -1.46 16.32
N ILE A 365 -24.54 -0.92 15.74
CA ILE A 365 -24.63 0.50 15.38
C ILE A 365 -24.67 1.40 16.62
N CYS A 366 -25.37 0.93 17.67
CA CYS A 366 -25.59 1.66 18.92
C CYS A 366 -24.41 1.63 19.93
N GLU A 367 -23.37 0.83 19.67
CA GLU A 367 -22.08 0.91 20.40
C GLU A 367 -21.31 2.19 20.07
#